data_AF-A0A1E7FUF9-F1
#
_entry.id   AF-A0A1E7FUF9-F1
#
_cell.length_a   1.000
_cell.length_b   1.000
_cell.length_c   1.000
_cell.angle_alpha   90.00
_cell.angle_beta   90.00
_cell.angle_gamma   90.00
#
_symmetry.space_group_name_H-M   'P 1'
#
loop_
_entity.id
_entity.type
_entity.pdbx_description
1 polymer ?
#
loop_
_entity_poly.entity_id
_entity_poly.type
_entity_poly.pdbx_seq_one_letter_code
_entity_poly.pdbx_strand_id
1 'polypeptide(L)'
;WDEMFQLLAAYKLQHGSTLVPTEYEVDPKLGSWVRSQRTCLKQGRLGKSRVKRLDTIGFVWKILDSVPWLEMYQKLVAYKKKHKSTNVSIEYQADPKLGRWVSAQRTNYNREVLSTDRINHLESIGFVWDPHDAQWMEMFSKLVEYKKQNKSTVVPRVYIEDPPLGLWASVQRVVNNQGKLSEKRSKLLNSVNFVWSAKEAS
;
A
#
# COMPACT_ATOMS: atom_id res chain seq x y z
N TRP A 1 0.29 9.91 -31.46
CA TRP A 1 -0.22 8.58 -31.03
C TRP A 1 0.90 7.80 -30.38
N ASP A 2 2.09 7.74 -31.00
CA ASP A 2 3.27 7.06 -30.43
C ASP A 2 3.68 7.59 -29.06
N GLU A 3 3.74 8.91 -28.88
CA GLU A 3 4.04 9.52 -27.58
C GLU A 3 3.08 9.06 -26.47
N MET A 4 1.78 9.10 -26.73
CA MET A 4 0.76 8.64 -25.79
C MET A 4 0.84 7.14 -25.49
N PHE A 5 1.21 6.33 -26.49
CA PHE A 5 1.48 4.92 -26.27
C PHE A 5 2.69 4.71 -25.35
N GLN A 6 3.76 5.50 -25.51
CA GLN A 6 4.91 5.45 -24.61
C GLN A 6 4.54 5.90 -23.18
N LEU A 7 3.72 6.95 -23.04
CA LEU A 7 3.20 7.38 -21.75
C LEU A 7 2.37 6.29 -21.06
N LEU A 8 1.53 5.58 -21.81
CA LEU A 8 0.78 4.44 -21.29
C LEU A 8 1.69 3.25 -20.92
N ALA A 9 2.75 3.00 -21.68
CA ALA A 9 3.72 1.96 -21.36
C ALA A 9 4.50 2.31 -20.07
N ALA A 10 4.88 3.57 -19.90
CA ALA A 10 5.48 4.08 -18.67
C ALA A 10 4.51 3.98 -17.48
N TYR A 11 3.25 4.35 -17.68
CA TYR A 11 2.19 4.17 -16.68
C TYR A 11 2.08 2.71 -16.25
N LYS A 12 2.09 1.77 -17.22
CA LYS A 12 2.06 0.33 -16.91
C LYS A 12 3.28 -0.10 -16.10
N LEU A 13 4.47 0.40 -16.42
CA LEU A 13 5.67 0.09 -15.66
C LEU A 13 5.56 0.59 -14.21
N GLN A 14 5.01 1.78 -14.02
CA GLN A 14 4.85 2.41 -12.69
C GLN A 14 3.75 1.78 -11.85
N HIS A 15 2.60 1.48 -12.46
CA HIS A 15 1.38 1.05 -11.77
C HIS A 15 1.05 -0.43 -11.97
N GLY A 16 1.88 -1.17 -12.72
CA GLY A 16 1.67 -2.58 -13.07
C GLY A 16 0.39 -2.85 -13.87
N SER A 17 -0.23 -1.82 -14.45
CA SER A 17 -1.56 -1.92 -15.07
C SER A 17 -1.76 -0.86 -16.15
N THR A 18 -2.67 -1.10 -17.11
CA THR A 18 -3.08 -0.12 -18.13
C THR A 18 -4.37 0.62 -17.79
N LEU A 19 -4.93 0.39 -16.59
CA LEU A 19 -6.14 1.05 -16.11
C LEU A 19 -5.86 2.47 -15.65
N VAL A 20 -5.67 3.39 -16.59
CA VAL A 20 -5.51 4.81 -16.28
C VAL A 20 -6.87 5.40 -15.84
N PRO A 21 -6.95 6.06 -14.66
CA PRO A 21 -8.11 6.83 -14.25
C PRO A 21 -8.46 7.90 -15.29
N THR A 22 -9.76 8.18 -15.45
CA THR A 22 -10.21 9.24 -16.37
C THR A 22 -9.61 10.59 -15.95
N GLU A 23 -9.77 10.93 -14.67
CA GLU A 23 -9.25 12.15 -14.07
C GLU A 23 -7.88 11.88 -13.44
N TYR A 24 -6.93 11.39 -14.24
CA TYR A 24 -5.57 11.13 -13.76
C TYR A 24 -4.84 12.45 -13.50
N GLU A 25 -4.72 12.86 -12.24
CA GLU A 25 -4.18 14.19 -11.88
C GLU A 25 -2.75 14.44 -12.39
N VAL A 26 -1.92 13.40 -12.48
CA VAL A 26 -0.52 13.52 -12.92
C VAL A 26 -0.43 13.84 -14.40
N ASP A 27 -1.28 13.20 -15.22
CA ASP A 27 -1.38 13.47 -16.65
C ASP A 27 -2.83 13.30 -17.15
N PRO A 28 -3.64 14.39 -17.11
CA PRO A 28 -5.03 14.34 -17.55
C PRO A 28 -5.18 13.99 -19.04
N LYS A 29 -4.16 14.31 -19.85
CA LYS A 29 -4.17 14.00 -21.29
C LYS A 29 -4.10 12.49 -21.51
N LEU A 30 -3.31 11.77 -20.72
CA LEU A 30 -3.21 10.32 -20.80
C LEU A 30 -4.55 9.63 -20.47
N GLY A 31 -5.21 10.04 -19.39
CA GLY A 31 -6.54 9.51 -19.00
C GLY A 31 -7.58 9.72 -20.10
N SER A 32 -7.60 10.93 -20.68
CA SER A 32 -8.48 11.27 -21.81
C SER A 32 -8.17 10.43 -23.05
N TRP A 33 -6.90 10.26 -23.38
CA TRP A 33 -6.47 9.50 -24.55
C TRP A 33 -6.81 8.01 -24.44
N VAL A 34 -6.62 7.41 -23.26
CA VAL A 34 -7.00 6.01 -22.95
C VAL A 34 -8.51 5.81 -23.13
N ARG A 35 -9.32 6.73 -22.61
CA ARG A 35 -10.78 6.73 -22.84
C ARG A 35 -11.10 6.81 -24.32
N SER A 36 -10.46 7.72 -25.07
CA SER A 36 -10.65 7.85 -26.51
C SER A 36 -10.32 6.55 -27.27
N GLN A 37 -9.29 5.80 -26.88
CA GLN A 37 -8.97 4.53 -27.55
C GLN A 37 -10.12 3.52 -27.42
N ARG A 38 -10.70 3.40 -26.22
CA ARG A 38 -11.86 2.51 -25.97
C ARG A 38 -13.08 2.94 -26.80
N THR A 39 -13.35 4.25 -26.86
CA THR A 39 -14.44 4.81 -27.68
C THR A 39 -14.23 4.56 -29.17
N CYS A 40 -13.03 4.82 -29.68
CA CYS A 40 -12.69 4.58 -31.08
C CYS A 40 -12.82 3.10 -31.46
N LEU A 41 -12.41 2.16 -30.59
CA LEU A 41 -12.61 0.73 -30.83
C LEU A 41 -14.11 0.39 -30.90
N LYS A 42 -14.91 0.85 -29.93
CA LYS A 42 -16.37 0.62 -29.92
C LYS A 42 -17.07 1.16 -31.17
N GLN A 43 -16.58 2.28 -31.71
CA GLN A 43 -17.10 2.89 -32.94
C GLN A 43 -16.51 2.29 -34.24
N GLY A 44 -15.62 1.29 -34.15
CA GLY A 44 -14.95 0.70 -35.32
C GLY A 44 -13.94 1.64 -36.01
N ARG A 45 -13.53 2.72 -35.35
CA ARG A 45 -12.63 3.76 -35.90
C ARG A 45 -11.16 3.55 -35.54
N LEU A 46 -10.85 2.57 -34.69
CA LEU A 46 -9.48 2.27 -34.29
C LEU A 46 -8.85 1.23 -35.23
N GLY A 47 -7.81 1.63 -35.96
CA GLY A 47 -7.12 0.74 -36.89
C GLY A 47 -6.51 -0.50 -36.21
N LYS A 48 -6.54 -1.65 -36.92
CA LYS A 48 -6.08 -2.95 -36.41
C LYS A 48 -4.64 -2.94 -35.88
N SER A 49 -3.74 -2.17 -36.51
CA SER A 49 -2.34 -2.03 -36.04
C SER A 49 -2.24 -1.38 -34.66
N ARG A 50 -3.08 -0.38 -34.38
CA ARG A 50 -3.16 0.29 -33.08
C ARG A 50 -3.75 -0.60 -32.00
N VAL A 51 -4.77 -1.39 -32.33
CA VAL A 51 -5.35 -2.41 -31.44
C VAL A 51 -4.27 -3.43 -31.06
N LYS A 52 -3.63 -4.07 -32.05
CA LYS A 52 -2.57 -5.05 -31.81
C LYS A 52 -1.45 -4.49 -30.94
N ARG A 53 -1.06 -3.23 -31.16
CA ARG A 53 -0.02 -2.56 -30.37
C ARG A 53 -0.46 -2.33 -28.92
N LEU A 54 -1.69 -1.89 -28.68
CA LEU A 54 -2.23 -1.78 -27.31
C LEU A 54 -2.35 -3.14 -26.62
N ASP A 55 -2.70 -4.19 -27.36
CA ASP A 55 -2.76 -5.56 -26.82
C ASP A 55 -1.38 -6.06 -26.39
N THR A 56 -0.29 -5.65 -27.06
CA THR A 56 1.08 -6.05 -26.65
C THR A 56 1.45 -5.61 -25.24
N ILE A 57 0.83 -4.53 -24.74
CA ILE A 57 1.02 -4.07 -23.38
C ILE A 57 -0.13 -4.48 -22.46
N GLY A 58 -1.01 -5.39 -22.89
CA GLY A 58 -2.15 -5.86 -22.09
C GLY A 58 -3.15 -4.76 -21.79
N PHE A 59 -3.51 -3.96 -22.81
CA PHE A 59 -4.48 -2.89 -22.64
C PHE A 59 -5.88 -3.42 -22.26
N VAL A 60 -6.42 -2.93 -21.14
CA VAL A 60 -7.74 -3.33 -20.68
C VAL A 60 -8.83 -2.53 -21.40
N TRP A 61 -9.54 -3.20 -22.32
CA TRP A 61 -10.61 -2.62 -23.13
C TRP A 61 -11.95 -2.46 -22.39
N LYS A 62 -12.32 -3.43 -21.55
CA LYS A 62 -13.60 -3.44 -20.80
C LYS A 62 -13.36 -3.02 -19.35
N ILE A 63 -14.07 -1.98 -18.90
CA ILE A 63 -13.82 -1.31 -17.60
C ILE A 63 -15.06 -1.20 -16.70
N LEU A 64 -16.15 -1.93 -16.99
CA LEU A 64 -17.46 -1.75 -16.34
C LEU A 64 -17.36 -1.70 -14.80
N ASP A 65 -16.63 -2.63 -14.18
CA ASP A 65 -16.45 -2.67 -12.72
C ASP A 65 -15.25 -1.85 -12.21
N SER A 66 -14.47 -1.26 -13.11
CA SER A 66 -13.23 -0.54 -12.79
C SER A 66 -13.44 0.96 -12.60
N VAL A 67 -14.45 1.57 -13.22
CA VAL A 67 -14.67 3.03 -13.11
C VAL A 67 -14.93 3.48 -11.67
N PRO A 68 -15.90 2.90 -10.91
CA PRO A 68 -16.12 3.30 -9.53
C PRO A 68 -14.91 3.02 -8.63
N TRP A 69 -14.15 1.98 -8.95
CA TRP A 69 -12.94 1.64 -8.21
C TRP A 69 -11.82 2.69 -8.43
N LEU A 70 -11.61 3.13 -9.67
CA LEU A 70 -10.59 4.12 -10.02
C LEU A 70 -10.89 5.50 -9.40
N GLU A 71 -12.17 5.87 -9.27
CA GLU A 71 -12.57 7.09 -8.56
C GLU A 71 -12.21 7.04 -7.06
N MET A 72 -12.48 5.91 -6.40
CA MET A 72 -12.09 5.71 -5.00
C MET A 72 -10.57 5.64 -4.83
N TYR A 73 -9.86 5.07 -5.80
CA TYR A 73 -8.40 5.09 -5.84
C TYR A 73 -7.87 6.53 -5.93
N GLN A 74 -8.43 7.40 -6.77
CA GLN A 74 -8.04 8.81 -6.84
C GLN A 74 -8.30 9.54 -5.52
N LYS A 75 -9.41 9.27 -4.84
CA LYS A 75 -9.65 9.79 -3.48
C LYS A 75 -8.59 9.35 -2.49
N LEU A 76 -8.13 8.11 -2.56
CA LEU A 76 -7.04 7.62 -1.72
C LEU A 76 -5.71 8.31 -2.05
N VAL A 77 -5.41 8.57 -3.32
CA VAL A 77 -4.23 9.35 -3.74
C VAL A 77 -4.27 10.75 -3.15
N ALA A 78 -5.42 11.44 -3.24
CA ALA A 78 -5.62 12.74 -2.63
C ALA A 78 -5.47 12.70 -1.10
N TYR A 79 -6.03 11.67 -0.45
CA TYR A 79 -5.84 11.44 0.98
C TYR A 79 -4.36 11.29 1.34
N LYS A 80 -3.61 10.46 0.60
CA LYS A 80 -2.16 10.27 0.82
C LYS A 80 -1.40 11.59 0.66
N LYS A 81 -1.74 12.41 -0.34
CA LYS A 81 -1.09 13.72 -0.54
C LYS A 81 -1.25 14.62 0.68
N LYS A 82 -2.46 14.63 1.27
CA LYS A 82 -2.84 15.44 2.45
C LYS A 82 -2.28 14.90 3.77
N HIS A 83 -2.39 13.59 4.00
CA HIS A 83 -2.08 12.96 5.29
C HIS A 83 -0.74 12.23 5.33
N LYS A 84 -0.02 12.15 4.21
CA LYS A 84 1.24 11.40 4.02
C LYS A 84 1.14 9.92 4.38
N SER A 85 -0.07 9.38 4.39
CA SER A 85 -0.40 8.00 4.75
C SER A 85 -1.55 7.49 3.89
N THR A 86 -1.58 6.19 3.63
CA THR A 86 -2.74 5.53 3.02
C THR A 86 -3.66 4.89 4.06
N ASN A 87 -3.36 5.04 5.35
CA ASN A 87 -4.16 4.44 6.41
C ASN A 87 -5.37 5.32 6.73
N VAL A 88 -6.49 5.01 6.08
CA VAL A 88 -7.76 5.70 6.31
C VAL A 88 -8.57 4.93 7.37
N SER A 89 -9.01 5.63 8.42
CA SER A 89 -9.93 5.05 9.41
C SER A 89 -11.27 4.69 8.77
N ILE A 90 -11.88 3.58 9.19
CA ILE A 90 -13.24 3.21 8.75
C ILE A 90 -14.28 4.27 9.13
N GLU A 91 -14.01 5.05 10.18
CA GLU A 91 -14.84 6.14 10.70
C GLU A 91 -14.37 7.52 10.22
N TYR A 92 -13.63 7.58 9.10
CA TYR A 92 -13.13 8.84 8.56
C TYR A 92 -14.29 9.80 8.21
N GLN A 93 -14.50 10.81 9.04
CA GLN A 93 -15.69 11.67 8.99
C GLN A 93 -15.80 12.50 7.71
N ALA A 94 -14.67 12.92 7.13
CA ALA A 94 -14.69 13.75 5.92
C ALA A 94 -15.08 12.95 4.66
N ASP A 95 -14.81 11.63 4.62
CA ASP A 95 -15.33 10.74 3.58
C ASP A 95 -15.48 9.30 4.13
N PRO A 96 -16.63 8.97 4.75
CA PRO A 96 -16.87 7.65 5.31
C PRO A 96 -16.85 6.53 4.26
N LYS A 97 -17.13 6.85 2.99
CA LYS A 97 -17.08 5.88 1.90
C LYS A 97 -15.64 5.46 1.62
N LEU A 98 -14.69 6.40 1.70
CA LEU A 98 -13.26 6.10 1.53
C LEU A 98 -12.75 5.16 2.63
N GLY A 99 -13.11 5.41 3.89
CA GLY A 99 -12.73 4.56 5.01
C GLY A 99 -13.20 3.11 4.83
N ARG A 100 -14.47 2.92 4.50
CA ARG A 100 -15.05 1.59 4.21
C ARG A 100 -14.40 0.94 2.99
N TRP A 101 -14.16 1.69 1.93
CA TRP A 101 -13.55 1.17 0.71
C TRP A 101 -12.12 0.68 0.95
N VAL A 102 -11.30 1.43 1.71
CA VAL A 102 -9.94 1.02 2.10
C VAL A 102 -9.97 -0.27 2.92
N SER A 103 -10.88 -0.37 3.90
CA SER A 103 -11.08 -1.59 4.68
C SER A 103 -11.48 -2.79 3.80
N ALA A 104 -12.37 -2.56 2.83
CA ALA A 104 -12.76 -3.58 1.86
C ALA A 104 -11.60 -4.05 0.97
N GLN A 105 -10.68 -3.15 0.59
CA GLN A 105 -9.49 -3.55 -0.20
C GLN A 105 -8.61 -4.53 0.58
N ARG A 106 -8.35 -4.24 1.86
CA ARG A 106 -7.57 -5.12 2.75
C ARG A 106 -8.26 -6.47 2.93
N THR A 107 -9.58 -6.46 3.12
CA THR A 107 -10.38 -7.69 3.26
C THR A 107 -10.32 -8.54 2.00
N ASN A 108 -10.48 -7.93 0.83
CA ASN A 108 -10.46 -8.63 -0.46
C ASN A 108 -9.06 -9.14 -0.82
N TYR A 109 -8.00 -8.41 -0.45
CA TYR A 109 -6.62 -8.85 -0.60
C TYR A 109 -6.34 -10.09 0.24
N ASN A 110 -6.72 -10.07 1.52
CA ASN A 110 -6.54 -11.21 2.43
C ASN A 110 -7.37 -12.44 2.02
N ARG A 111 -8.46 -12.23 1.26
CA ARG A 111 -9.28 -13.31 0.68
C ARG A 111 -8.81 -13.74 -0.71
N GLU A 112 -7.74 -13.14 -1.24
CA GLU A 112 -7.20 -13.43 -2.57
C GLU A 112 -8.21 -13.22 -3.72
N VAL A 113 -9.23 -12.38 -3.51
CA VAL A 113 -10.26 -12.05 -4.51
C VAL A 113 -10.04 -10.69 -5.18
N LEU A 114 -9.00 -9.95 -4.78
CA LEU A 114 -8.66 -8.67 -5.38
C LEU A 114 -7.83 -8.90 -6.65
N SER A 115 -8.21 -8.27 -7.76
CA SER A 115 -7.48 -8.43 -9.02
C SER A 115 -6.07 -7.85 -8.94
N THR A 116 -5.13 -8.47 -9.67
CA THR A 116 -3.73 -8.03 -9.76
C THR A 116 -3.58 -6.57 -10.16
N ASP A 117 -4.41 -6.08 -11.10
CA ASP A 117 -4.41 -4.66 -11.48
C ASP A 117 -4.69 -3.72 -10.30
N ARG A 118 -5.64 -4.08 -9.44
CA ARG A 118 -6.02 -3.27 -8.27
C ARG A 118 -4.95 -3.32 -7.19
N ILE A 119 -4.33 -4.49 -7.00
CA ILE A 119 -3.17 -4.67 -6.12
C ILE A 119 -2.04 -3.74 -6.58
N ASN A 120 -1.64 -3.83 -7.84
CA ASN A 120 -0.54 -3.05 -8.39
C ASN A 120 -0.78 -1.52 -8.26
N HIS A 121 -2.01 -1.07 -8.49
CA HIS A 121 -2.37 0.34 -8.27
C HIS A 121 -2.19 0.77 -6.81
N LEU A 122 -2.67 -0.03 -5.86
CA LEU A 122 -2.54 0.26 -4.42
C LEU A 122 -1.06 0.23 -4.00
N GLU A 123 -0.29 -0.75 -4.45
CA GLU A 123 1.15 -0.85 -4.16
C GLU A 123 1.96 0.29 -4.76
N SER A 124 1.60 0.77 -5.96
CA SER A 124 2.28 1.92 -6.60
C SER A 124 2.20 3.21 -5.78
N ILE A 125 1.24 3.29 -4.85
CA ILE A 125 1.11 4.41 -3.91
C ILE A 125 1.54 4.02 -2.49
N GLY A 126 2.26 2.91 -2.31
CA GLY A 126 2.73 2.43 -1.02
C GLY A 126 1.59 2.11 -0.06
N PHE A 127 0.50 1.51 -0.56
CA PHE A 127 -0.64 1.15 0.25
C PHE A 127 -0.27 0.14 1.34
N VAL A 128 -0.64 0.46 2.58
CA VAL A 128 -0.44 -0.42 3.73
C VAL A 128 -1.60 -1.43 3.84
N TRP A 129 -1.31 -2.68 3.45
CA TRP A 129 -2.24 -3.82 3.55
C TRP A 129 -2.58 -4.19 5.00
N ASP A 130 -1.59 -4.17 5.89
CA ASP A 130 -1.77 -4.40 7.33
C ASP A 130 -1.20 -3.21 8.14
N PRO A 131 -2.05 -2.27 8.59
CA PRO A 131 -1.62 -1.14 9.41
C PRO A 131 -1.02 -1.54 10.75
N HIS A 132 -1.49 -2.64 11.33
CA HIS A 132 -0.98 -3.12 12.60
C HIS A 132 0.43 -3.70 12.43
N ASP A 133 0.70 -4.41 11.33
CA ASP A 133 2.05 -4.86 11.02
C ASP A 133 2.98 -3.68 10.67
N ALA A 134 2.50 -2.70 9.91
CA ALA A 134 3.28 -1.50 9.61
C ALA A 134 3.65 -0.71 10.87
N GLN A 135 2.69 -0.49 11.78
CA GLN A 135 2.95 0.15 13.07
C GLN A 135 3.92 -0.67 13.93
N TRP A 136 3.80 -1.99 13.92
CA TRP A 136 4.73 -2.86 14.62
C TRP A 136 6.15 -2.74 14.05
N MET A 137 6.30 -2.70 12.72
CA MET A 137 7.59 -2.53 12.04
C MET A 137 8.22 -1.15 12.30
N GLU A 138 7.41 -0.11 12.45
CA GLU A 138 7.89 1.22 12.86
C GLU A 138 8.50 1.18 14.27
N MET A 139 7.79 0.57 15.23
CA MET A 139 8.31 0.39 16.58
C MET A 139 9.55 -0.51 16.62
N PHE A 140 9.59 -1.55 15.81
CA PHE A 140 10.78 -2.38 15.63
C PHE A 140 11.96 -1.54 15.11
N SER A 141 11.74 -0.66 14.12
CA SER A 141 12.79 0.22 13.60
C SER A 141 13.31 1.18 14.67
N LYS A 142 12.43 1.73 15.50
CA LYS A 142 12.82 2.53 16.68
C LYS A 142 13.66 1.74 17.67
N LEU A 143 13.33 0.48 17.92
CA LEU A 143 14.14 -0.41 18.76
C LEU A 143 15.53 -0.64 18.16
N VAL A 144 15.65 -0.80 16.83
CA VAL A 144 16.95 -0.94 16.16
C VAL A 144 17.80 0.31 16.36
N GLU A 145 17.22 1.49 16.21
CA GLU A 145 17.93 2.76 16.44
C GLU A 145 18.32 2.93 17.92
N TYR A 146 17.42 2.59 18.85
CA TYR A 146 17.73 2.55 20.28
C TYR A 146 18.95 1.64 20.55
N LYS A 147 18.99 0.45 19.96
CA LYS A 147 20.13 -0.48 20.08
C LYS A 147 21.41 0.13 19.53
N LYS A 148 21.35 0.84 18.40
CA LYS A 148 22.53 1.48 17.81
C LYS A 148 23.15 2.51 18.75
N GLN A 149 22.30 3.29 19.43
CA GLN A 149 22.67 4.35 20.36
C GLN A 149 23.13 3.81 21.72
N ASN A 150 22.39 2.86 22.30
CA ASN A 150 22.59 2.37 23.66
C ASN A 150 23.38 1.05 23.73
N LYS A 151 23.72 0.46 22.58
CA LYS A 151 24.35 -0.87 22.44
C LYS A 151 23.56 -2.00 23.12
N SER A 152 22.27 -1.77 23.39
CA SER A 152 21.39 -2.68 24.12
C SER A 152 19.97 -2.59 23.59
N THR A 153 19.23 -3.68 23.65
CA THR A 153 17.77 -3.70 23.38
C THR A 153 16.94 -3.59 24.66
N VAL A 154 17.58 -3.40 25.81
CA VAL A 154 16.91 -3.25 27.10
C VAL A 154 16.37 -1.83 27.22
N VAL A 155 15.23 -1.58 26.56
CA VAL A 155 14.52 -0.32 26.71
C VAL A 155 13.85 -0.27 28.09
N PRO A 156 14.06 0.79 28.90
CA PRO A 156 13.34 1.00 30.14
C PRO A 156 11.82 1.03 29.91
N ARG A 157 11.04 0.46 30.83
CA ARG A 157 9.57 0.50 30.71
C ARG A 157 9.04 1.94 30.69
N VAL A 158 9.69 2.82 31.46
CA VAL A 158 9.47 4.27 31.42
C VAL A 158 10.68 4.88 30.73
N TYR A 159 10.65 4.90 29.39
CA TYR A 159 11.68 5.55 28.58
C TYR A 159 11.21 6.97 28.26
N ILE A 160 11.87 7.98 28.81
CA ILE A 160 11.36 9.35 28.80
C ILE A 160 11.41 9.95 27.40
N GLU A 161 12.43 9.58 26.63
CA GLU A 161 12.70 10.07 25.28
C GLU A 161 11.72 9.50 24.24
N ASP A 162 11.25 8.26 24.43
CA ASP A 162 10.18 7.65 23.63
C ASP A 162 9.33 6.69 24.50
N PRO A 163 8.36 7.20 25.28
CA PRO A 163 7.53 6.38 26.15
C PRO A 163 6.78 5.26 25.42
N PRO A 164 6.25 5.47 24.19
CA PRO A 164 5.70 4.40 23.37
C PRO A 164 6.66 3.22 23.15
N LEU A 165 7.95 3.47 22.94
CA LEU A 165 8.94 2.42 22.72
C LEU A 165 9.16 1.56 23.97
N GLY A 166 9.26 2.18 25.15
CA GLY A 166 9.39 1.47 26.43
C GLY A 166 8.21 0.56 26.73
N LEU A 167 6.99 1.06 26.52
CA LEU A 167 5.76 0.27 26.65
C LEU A 167 5.73 -0.87 25.63
N TRP A 168 6.00 -0.58 24.35
CA TRP A 168 5.96 -1.55 23.27
C TRP A 168 6.94 -2.71 23.50
N ALA A 169 8.18 -2.43 23.90
CA ALA A 169 9.18 -3.45 24.21
C ALA A 169 8.73 -4.35 25.37
N SER A 170 8.13 -3.75 26.41
CA SER A 170 7.54 -4.52 27.52
C SER A 170 6.38 -5.41 27.06
N VAL A 171 5.53 -4.93 26.17
CA VAL A 171 4.42 -5.71 25.60
C VAL A 171 4.95 -6.89 24.79
N GLN A 172 6.02 -6.71 23.98
CA GLN A 172 6.59 -7.83 23.21
C GLN A 172 7.06 -8.97 24.12
N ARG A 173 7.69 -8.66 25.26
CA ARG A 173 8.10 -9.67 26.26
C ARG A 173 6.90 -10.44 26.82
N VAL A 174 5.82 -9.74 27.17
CA VAL A 174 4.59 -10.36 27.69
C VAL A 174 3.93 -11.26 26.63
N VAL A 175 3.78 -10.77 25.41
CA VAL A 175 3.13 -11.51 24.31
C VAL A 175 3.93 -12.75 23.93
N ASN A 176 5.27 -12.68 23.94
CA ASN A 176 6.14 -13.83 23.73
C ASN A 176 6.01 -14.87 24.86
N ASN A 177 5.99 -14.43 26.12
CA ASN A 177 5.79 -15.33 27.27
C ASN A 177 4.41 -16.02 27.26
N GLN A 178 3.40 -15.40 26.66
CA GLN A 178 2.09 -16.00 26.44
C GLN A 178 2.03 -16.93 25.22
N GLY A 179 3.13 -17.08 24.45
CA GLY A 179 3.15 -17.87 23.21
C GLY A 179 2.32 -17.27 22.08
N LYS A 180 1.96 -15.99 22.15
CA LYS A 180 1.07 -15.30 21.19
C LYS A 180 1.82 -14.47 20.16
N LEU A 181 3.14 -14.39 20.26
CA LEU A 181 3.95 -13.65 19.29
C LEU A 181 4.12 -14.47 18.02
N SER A 182 3.87 -13.87 16.86
CA SER A 182 4.05 -14.59 15.59
C SER A 182 5.52 -14.94 15.35
N GLU A 183 5.75 -16.06 14.66
CA GLU A 183 7.10 -16.55 14.34
C GLU A 183 7.92 -15.52 13.55
N LYS A 184 7.28 -14.78 12.64
CA LYS A 184 7.92 -13.67 11.89
C LYS A 184 8.46 -12.60 12.85
N ARG A 185 7.66 -12.19 13.83
CA ARG A 185 8.02 -11.12 14.78
C ARG A 185 9.08 -11.59 15.78
N SER A 186 8.99 -12.83 16.26
CA SER A 186 10.03 -13.39 17.14
C SER A 186 11.37 -13.51 16.42
N LYS A 187 11.39 -13.98 15.15
CA LYS A 187 12.61 -14.00 14.32
C LYS A 187 13.22 -12.62 14.12
N LEU A 188 12.41 -11.59 13.86
CA LEU A 188 12.89 -10.21 13.71
C LEU A 188 13.48 -9.65 15.01
N LEU A 189 12.83 -9.89 16.15
CA LEU A 189 13.36 -9.45 17.45
C LEU A 189 14.65 -10.19 17.81
N ASN A 190 14.72 -11.51 17.53
CA ASN A 190 15.92 -12.29 17.77
C ASN A 190 17.10 -11.87 16.87
N SER A 191 16.85 -11.44 15.62
CA SER A 191 17.93 -10.97 14.73
C SER A 191 18.65 -9.72 15.23
N VAL A 192 18.01 -8.95 16.12
CA VAL A 192 18.62 -7.82 16.80
C VAL A 192 19.05 -8.14 18.23
N ASN A 193 19.17 -9.42 18.59
CA ASN A 193 19.50 -9.90 19.94
C ASN A 193 18.59 -9.24 21.00
N PHE A 194 17.29 -9.21 20.73
CA PHE A 194 16.32 -8.66 21.68
C PHE A 194 16.31 -9.47 22.98
N VAL A 195 16.68 -8.80 24.08
CA VAL A 195 16.65 -9.38 25.43
C VAL A 195 15.20 -9.58 25.90
N TRP A 196 14.80 -10.84 26.04
CA TRP A 196 13.46 -11.23 26.46
C TRP A 196 13.29 -11.18 27.98
N SER A 197 14.36 -11.42 28.74
CA SER A 197 14.33 -11.39 30.20
C SER A 197 15.64 -10.91 30.82
N ALA A 198 15.58 -10.45 32.07
CA ALA A 198 16.77 -10.03 32.83
C ALA A 198 17.80 -11.16 33.04
N LYS A 199 17.43 -12.44 32.88
CA LYS A 199 18.36 -13.57 32.95
C LYS A 199 19.26 -13.69 31.71
N GLU A 200 18.86 -13.11 30.58
CA GLU A 200 19.63 -13.12 29.32
C GLU A 200 20.55 -11.90 29.18
N ALA A 201 20.47 -10.94 30.10
CA ALA A 201 21.30 -9.73 30.12
C ALA A 201 22.57 -9.86 30.97
N SER A 202 22.80 -11.04 31.56
CA SER A 202 23.92 -11.42 32.43
C SER A 202 24.98 -12.17 31.64
#